data_AF-A0A813ATZ2-F1
#
_entry.id   AF-A0A813ATZ2-F1
#
_cell.length_a   1.000
_cell.length_b   1.000
_cell.length_c   1.000
_cell.angle_alpha   90.00
_cell.angle_beta   90.00
_cell.angle_gamma   90.00
#
_symmetry.space_group_name_H-M   'P 1'
#
loop_
_entity.id
_entity.type
_entity.pdbx_description
1 polymer ?
#
loop_
_entity_poly.entity_id
_entity_poly.type
_entity_poly.pdbx_seq_one_letter_code
_entity_poly.pdbx_strand_id
1 'polypeptide(L)'
;MAVDMEGAAGADAAERQKGHAAEATKWHHAGCFPKIKKPAWFRQHLPENDEDITGFDSLRQEDQDRVKEVLKTCRGEDVQDGKRKPDASDRPSKKAKVAEEGKAREDAEASALSAQQREAIDTLKAELSKKSVAALGCMLHKNGLPKSGRKEELLERVAEAKALGVPPVCPTCDKAKLRFSRVSGDFSCPGFFDDEAKRHKRCKGPSAEAMLVRTCWQEMGA
;
A
#
# COMPACT_ATOMS: atom_id res chain seq x y z
N MET A 1 -33.83 -35.22 34.17
CA MET A 1 -33.61 -33.76 34.12
C MET A 1 -32.12 -33.52 34.04
N ALA A 2 -31.62 -33.15 32.87
CA ALA A 2 -30.34 -32.46 32.71
C ALA A 2 -30.46 -31.71 31.38
N VAL A 3 -30.69 -30.40 31.51
CA VAL A 3 -30.76 -29.43 30.43
C VAL A 3 -29.36 -28.88 30.18
N ASP A 4 -29.04 -28.75 28.88
CA ASP A 4 -28.19 -27.76 28.23
C ASP A 4 -26.71 -27.57 28.64
N MET A 5 -25.83 -27.48 27.63
CA MET A 5 -24.93 -26.32 27.39
C MET A 5 -23.91 -26.61 26.26
N GLU A 6 -24.37 -26.83 25.03
CA GLU A 6 -23.50 -26.69 23.84
C GLU A 6 -24.14 -25.69 22.87
N GLY A 7 -23.68 -24.44 22.86
CA GLY A 7 -24.22 -23.47 21.91
C GLY A 7 -23.86 -21.99 22.02
N ALA A 8 -22.81 -21.55 22.74
CA ALA A 8 -22.59 -20.11 22.99
C ALA A 8 -21.18 -19.55 22.68
N ALA A 9 -20.29 -20.27 21.99
CA ALA A 9 -18.93 -19.77 21.71
C ALA A 9 -18.76 -19.10 20.33
N GLY A 10 -19.62 -19.40 19.34
CA GLY A 10 -19.45 -18.93 17.95
C GLY A 10 -20.00 -17.54 17.65
N ALA A 11 -21.01 -17.07 18.41
CA ALA A 11 -21.61 -15.75 18.20
C ALA A 11 -20.74 -14.60 18.75
N ASP A 12 -19.99 -14.86 19.84
CA ASP A 12 -19.16 -13.87 20.54
C ASP A 12 -17.97 -13.38 19.70
N ALA A 13 -17.31 -14.26 18.95
CA ALA A 13 -16.15 -13.90 18.14
C ALA A 13 -16.52 -13.01 16.94
N ALA A 14 -17.65 -13.28 16.28
CA ALA A 14 -18.14 -12.47 15.16
C ALA A 14 -18.66 -11.10 15.64
N GLU A 15 -19.31 -11.05 16.80
CA GLU A 15 -19.74 -9.79 17.42
C GLU A 15 -18.53 -8.94 17.86
N ARG A 16 -17.50 -9.56 18.45
CA ARG A 16 -16.24 -8.88 18.80
C ARG A 16 -15.50 -8.36 17.58
N GLN A 17 -15.43 -9.14 16.50
CA GLN A 17 -14.83 -8.70 15.24
C GLN A 17 -15.63 -7.54 14.60
N LYS A 18 -16.96 -7.55 14.70
CA LYS A 18 -17.82 -6.42 14.28
C LYS A 18 -17.60 -5.17 15.14
N GLY A 19 -17.45 -5.33 16.46
CA GLY A 19 -17.11 -4.25 17.40
C GLY A 19 -15.78 -3.59 17.04
N HIS A 20 -14.73 -4.39 16.84
CA HIS A 20 -13.41 -3.88 16.42
C HIS A 20 -13.45 -3.14 15.07
N ALA A 21 -14.30 -3.56 14.13
CA ALA A 21 -14.47 -2.87 12.84
C ALA A 21 -15.30 -1.57 12.96
N ALA A 22 -16.21 -1.48 13.93
CA ALA A 22 -16.96 -0.27 14.23
C ALA A 22 -16.11 0.79 14.94
N GLU A 23 -15.14 0.35 15.76
CA GLU A 23 -14.23 1.22 16.53
C GLU A 23 -12.94 1.59 15.77
N ALA A 24 -12.68 1.00 14.61
CA ALA A 24 -11.50 1.32 13.82
C ALA A 24 -11.55 2.74 13.22
N THR A 25 -10.49 3.51 13.42
CA THR A 25 -10.32 4.84 12.80
C THR A 25 -10.35 4.73 11.27
N LYS A 26 -11.34 5.38 10.65
CA LYS A 26 -11.48 5.44 9.19
C LYS A 26 -10.78 6.68 8.65
N TRP A 27 -9.69 6.47 7.93
CA TRP A 27 -8.92 7.54 7.31
C TRP A 27 -9.56 8.00 6.00
N HIS A 28 -9.63 9.32 5.80
CA HIS A 28 -10.19 9.94 4.60
C HIS A 28 -9.24 11.02 4.07
N HIS A 29 -9.18 11.19 2.75
CA HIS A 29 -8.56 12.38 2.18
C HIS A 29 -9.39 13.63 2.53
N ALA A 30 -8.74 14.77 2.77
CA ALA A 30 -9.40 16.03 3.14
C ALA A 30 -10.53 16.43 2.17
N GLY A 31 -10.32 16.32 0.85
CA GLY A 31 -11.34 16.64 -0.15
C GLY A 31 -12.40 15.55 -0.39
N CYS A 32 -12.20 14.35 0.14
CA CYS A 32 -13.18 13.25 0.09
C CYS A 32 -14.08 13.24 1.32
N PHE A 33 -13.60 13.75 2.46
CA PHE A 33 -14.34 13.74 3.72
C PHE A 33 -15.70 14.44 3.61
N PRO A 34 -15.87 15.65 3.05
CA PRO A 34 -17.20 16.26 2.93
C PRO A 34 -18.19 15.49 2.04
N LYS A 35 -17.70 14.55 1.22
CA LYS A 35 -18.50 13.78 0.27
C LYS A 35 -18.98 12.44 0.83
N ILE A 36 -18.47 11.98 1.98
CA ILE A 36 -18.80 10.64 2.50
C ILE A 36 -20.23 10.55 3.04
N LYS A 37 -20.79 11.68 3.49
CA LYS A 37 -22.08 11.77 4.16
C LYS A 37 -22.74 13.10 3.83
N LYS A 38 -24.05 13.20 4.10
CA LYS A 38 -24.81 14.45 3.90
C LYS A 38 -24.50 15.44 5.04
N PRO A 39 -24.62 16.75 4.82
CA PRO A 39 -24.37 17.76 5.85
C PRO A 39 -25.16 17.54 7.16
N ALA A 40 -26.39 17.03 7.06
CA ALA A 40 -27.20 16.67 8.23
C ALA A 40 -26.55 15.61 9.14
N TRP A 41 -25.79 14.66 8.57
CA TRP A 41 -25.05 13.66 9.33
C TRP A 41 -23.85 14.30 10.03
N PHE A 42 -23.12 15.19 9.36
CA PHE A 42 -21.99 15.89 9.98
C PHE A 42 -22.42 16.77 11.15
N ARG A 43 -23.56 17.48 11.05
CA ARG A 43 -24.10 18.28 12.16
C ARG A 43 -24.46 17.46 13.41
N GLN A 44 -24.73 16.17 13.26
CA GLN A 44 -25.09 15.27 14.38
C GLN A 44 -23.89 14.53 14.97
N HIS A 45 -22.79 14.41 14.22
CA HIS A 45 -21.67 13.52 14.57
C HIS A 45 -20.32 14.22 14.68
N LEU A 46 -20.25 15.52 14.37
CA LEU A 46 -19.04 16.32 14.46
C LEU A 46 -19.18 17.28 15.66
N PRO A 47 -18.12 17.51 16.45
CA PRO A 47 -18.15 18.49 17.55
C PRO A 47 -18.51 19.88 17.04
N GLU A 48 -19.11 20.71 17.90
CA GLU A 48 -19.54 22.09 17.54
C GLU A 48 -18.35 23.04 17.38
N ASN A 49 -17.29 22.88 18.18
CA ASN A 49 -16.05 23.62 18.04
C ASN A 49 -15.01 22.82 17.25
N ASP A 50 -14.23 23.51 16.43
CA ASP A 50 -13.15 22.89 15.64
C ASP A 50 -12.02 22.37 16.53
N GLU A 51 -11.83 23.00 17.70
CA GLU A 51 -10.80 22.69 18.71
C GLU A 51 -11.10 21.39 19.48
N ASP A 52 -12.36 20.94 19.50
CA ASP A 52 -12.77 19.69 20.16
C ASP A 52 -12.39 18.43 19.35
N ILE A 53 -11.78 18.61 18.17
CA ILE A 53 -11.31 17.50 17.33
C ILE A 53 -9.98 16.98 17.88
N THR A 54 -9.95 15.69 18.25
CA THR A 54 -8.75 15.03 18.77
C THR A 54 -7.58 15.19 17.80
N GLY A 55 -6.50 15.83 18.28
CA GLY A 55 -5.27 16.04 17.53
C GLY A 55 -5.21 17.33 16.69
N PHE A 56 -6.22 18.20 16.74
CA PHE A 56 -6.25 19.46 16.01
C PHE A 56 -5.08 20.40 16.37
N ASP A 57 -4.79 20.57 17.66
CA ASP A 57 -3.71 21.45 18.15
C ASP A 57 -2.31 20.98 17.75
N SER A 58 -2.16 19.69 17.41
CA SER A 58 -0.87 19.12 16.98
C SER A 58 -0.55 19.40 15.51
N LEU A 59 -1.51 19.93 14.74
CA LEU A 59 -1.33 20.30 13.34
C LEU A 59 -0.64 21.65 13.19
N ARG A 60 0.01 21.86 12.05
CA ARG A 60 0.54 23.18 11.66
C ARG A 60 -0.62 24.14 11.39
N GLN A 61 -0.41 25.44 11.60
CA GLN A 61 -1.44 26.47 11.39
C GLN A 61 -2.11 26.36 10.00
N GLU A 62 -1.31 26.16 8.94
CA GLU A 62 -1.83 26.01 7.58
C GLU A 62 -2.76 24.78 7.42
N ASP A 63 -2.45 23.67 8.09
CA ASP A 63 -3.29 22.47 8.06
C ASP A 63 -4.52 22.62 8.97
N GLN A 64 -4.42 23.36 10.08
CA GLN A 64 -5.57 23.73 10.90
C GLN A 64 -6.59 24.53 10.07
N ASP A 65 -6.13 25.51 9.30
CA ASP A 65 -7.01 26.32 8.44
C ASP A 65 -7.69 25.46 7.36
N ARG A 66 -6.95 24.53 6.75
CA ARG A 66 -7.52 23.57 5.78
C ARG A 66 -8.57 22.66 6.40
N VAL A 67 -8.38 22.23 7.64
CA VAL A 67 -9.38 21.44 8.38
C VAL A 67 -10.63 22.29 8.63
N LYS A 68 -10.51 23.54 9.08
CA LYS A 68 -11.65 24.45 9.28
C LYS A 68 -12.50 24.60 8.02
N GLU A 69 -11.87 24.76 6.85
CA GLU A 69 -12.59 24.86 5.57
C GLU A 69 -13.33 23.55 5.20
N VAL A 70 -12.73 22.40 5.48
CA VAL A 70 -13.38 21.09 5.30
C VAL A 70 -14.59 20.96 6.22
N LEU A 71 -14.49 21.40 7.49
CA LEU A 71 -15.59 21.33 8.46
C LEU A 71 -16.75 22.25 8.08
N LYS A 72 -16.48 23.48 7.61
CA LYS A 72 -17.52 24.38 7.06
C LYS A 72 -18.26 23.76 5.88
N THR A 73 -17.52 23.09 4.99
CA THR A 73 -18.11 22.35 3.86
C THR A 73 -18.98 21.19 4.35
N CYS A 74 -18.54 20.46 5.38
CA CYS A 74 -19.30 19.38 6.01
C CYS A 74 -20.59 19.90 6.68
N ARG A 75 -20.58 21.10 7.26
CA ARG A 75 -21.73 21.73 7.93
C ARG A 75 -22.68 22.44 6.97
N GLY A 76 -22.32 22.57 5.70
CA GLY A 76 -23.16 23.18 4.66
C GLY A 76 -23.32 24.70 4.82
N GLU A 77 -22.30 25.36 5.37
CA GLU A 77 -22.25 26.83 5.56
C GLU A 77 -21.77 27.60 4.31
N ASP A 78 -21.40 26.89 3.22
CA ASP A 78 -21.13 27.51 1.93
C ASP A 78 -22.24 27.18 0.93
N VAL A 79 -23.14 28.15 0.72
CA VAL A 79 -23.92 28.28 -0.52
C VAL A 79 -23.19 29.29 -1.40
N GLN A 80 -22.29 28.80 -2.24
CA GLN A 80 -21.88 29.50 -3.45
C GLN A 80 -22.00 28.55 -4.65
N ASP A 81 -23.17 28.56 -5.27
CA ASP A 81 -23.32 28.23 -6.68
C ASP A 81 -22.59 29.31 -7.49
N GLY A 82 -21.46 28.96 -8.11
CA GLY A 82 -20.61 29.97 -8.73
C GLY A 82 -19.27 29.45 -9.28
N LYS A 83 -19.34 28.54 -10.26
CA LYS A 83 -18.32 28.36 -11.32
C LYS A 83 -16.88 28.07 -10.86
N ARG A 84 -16.60 26.83 -10.46
CA ARG A 84 -15.22 26.33 -10.41
C ARG A 84 -14.75 25.91 -11.80
N LYS A 85 -13.61 26.45 -12.22
CA LYS A 85 -12.78 25.90 -13.31
C LYS A 85 -12.48 24.42 -13.00
N PRO A 86 -12.43 23.53 -14.01
CA PRO A 86 -12.07 22.15 -13.78
C PRO A 86 -10.57 22.10 -13.54
N ASP A 87 -10.15 21.55 -12.40
CA ASP A 87 -8.86 20.87 -12.34
C ASP A 87 -9.12 19.39 -12.06
N ALA A 88 -8.60 18.60 -12.98
CA ALA A 88 -8.98 17.23 -13.25
C ALA A 88 -8.06 16.28 -12.49
N SER A 89 -8.65 15.24 -11.89
CA SER A 89 -7.96 13.97 -11.72
C SER A 89 -8.96 12.88 -11.36
N ASP A 90 -9.80 12.49 -12.33
CA ASP A 90 -10.26 11.11 -12.42
C ASP A 90 -9.76 10.49 -13.73
N ARG A 91 -9.20 9.30 -13.57
CA ARG A 91 -8.64 8.38 -14.56
C ARG A 91 -9.68 8.08 -15.65
N PRO A 92 -9.33 7.89 -16.94
CA PRO A 92 -9.40 6.51 -17.47
C PRO A 92 -8.52 6.16 -18.70
N SER A 93 -8.31 4.85 -18.84
CA SER A 93 -7.78 4.05 -19.95
C SER A 93 -7.70 4.62 -21.38
N LYS A 94 -6.49 4.49 -21.96
CA LYS A 94 -6.14 3.75 -23.20
C LYS A 94 -6.73 4.21 -24.55
N LYS A 95 -5.91 4.88 -25.38
CA LYS A 95 -5.44 4.44 -26.74
C LYS A 95 -4.44 5.45 -27.33
N ALA A 96 -3.42 4.90 -28.01
CA ALA A 96 -2.30 5.47 -28.79
C ALA A 96 -2.55 6.84 -29.48
N LYS A 97 -1.56 7.71 -29.71
CA LYS A 97 -0.27 7.51 -30.41
C LYS A 97 0.65 8.73 -30.15
N VAL A 98 1.93 8.45 -29.82
CA VAL A 98 3.22 9.18 -30.01
C VAL A 98 3.39 10.71 -29.85
N ALA A 99 4.54 11.00 -29.22
CA ALA A 99 5.38 12.21 -29.22
C ALA A 99 4.88 13.38 -28.36
N GLU A 100 5.69 14.07 -27.55
CA GLU A 100 7.05 13.92 -27.02
C GLU A 100 7.16 15.00 -25.93
N GLU A 101 8.04 14.76 -24.96
CA GLU A 101 8.58 15.71 -23.98
C GLU A 101 7.62 16.46 -23.03
N GLY A 102 7.84 16.27 -21.73
CA GLY A 102 7.44 17.31 -20.75
C GLY A 102 6.95 16.88 -19.37
N LYS A 103 7.28 15.68 -18.84
CA LYS A 103 7.22 15.47 -17.38
C LYS A 103 8.12 14.32 -16.91
N ALA A 104 9.42 14.46 -17.18
CA ALA A 104 10.46 13.62 -16.61
C ALA A 104 11.56 14.54 -16.06
N ARG A 105 11.34 15.08 -14.86
CA ARG A 105 12.29 15.77 -13.98
C ARG A 105 11.51 15.92 -12.68
N GLU A 106 11.48 14.89 -11.83
CA GLU A 106 12.03 15.01 -10.47
C GLU A 106 12.23 13.66 -9.72
N ASP A 107 12.28 12.51 -10.42
CA ASP A 107 12.52 11.18 -9.78
C ASP A 107 13.87 10.54 -10.15
N ALA A 108 14.81 11.31 -10.70
CA ALA A 108 16.04 10.77 -11.30
C ALA A 108 17.27 10.72 -10.38
N GLU A 109 17.28 11.38 -9.21
CA GLU A 109 18.55 11.64 -8.50
C GLU A 109 18.86 10.79 -7.26
N ALA A 110 18.03 9.81 -6.89
CA ALA A 110 18.33 8.95 -5.75
C ALA A 110 17.80 7.52 -5.92
N SER A 111 18.05 6.91 -7.08
CA SER A 111 17.79 5.47 -7.25
C SER A 111 19.09 4.71 -7.47
N ALA A 112 19.32 3.68 -6.66
CA ALA A 112 20.44 2.75 -6.77
C ALA A 112 20.44 1.90 -8.05
N LEU A 113 19.40 2.01 -8.89
CA LEU A 113 19.31 1.32 -10.18
C LEU A 113 19.94 2.17 -11.29
N SER A 114 20.62 1.53 -12.23
CA SER A 114 21.07 2.18 -13.47
C SER A 114 19.90 2.47 -14.41
N ALA A 115 20.10 3.37 -15.38
CA ALA A 115 19.09 3.67 -16.39
C ALA A 115 18.69 2.42 -17.19
N GLN A 116 19.66 1.58 -17.56
CA GLN A 116 19.43 0.33 -18.28
C GLN A 116 18.59 -0.66 -17.46
N GLN A 117 18.84 -0.76 -16.15
CA GLN A 117 18.06 -1.62 -15.26
C GLN A 117 16.60 -1.14 -15.12
N ARG A 118 16.37 0.18 -15.04
CA ARG A 118 15.02 0.75 -15.01
C ARG A 118 14.26 0.46 -16.30
N GLU A 119 14.90 0.70 -17.44
CA GLU A 119 14.31 0.42 -18.75
C GLU A 119 13.95 -1.06 -18.90
N ALA A 120 14.85 -1.97 -18.52
CA ALA A 120 14.59 -3.41 -18.55
C ALA A 120 13.38 -3.80 -17.67
N ILE A 121 13.25 -3.21 -16.47
CA ILE A 121 12.10 -3.43 -15.59
C ILE A 121 10.81 -2.94 -16.26
N ASP A 122 10.83 -1.77 -16.89
CA ASP A 122 9.63 -1.18 -17.51
C ASP A 122 9.18 -1.95 -18.76
N THR A 123 10.11 -2.42 -19.59
CA THR A 123 9.80 -3.33 -20.69
C THR A 123 9.14 -4.61 -20.19
N LEU A 124 9.70 -5.24 -19.16
CA LEU A 124 9.14 -6.45 -18.56
C LEU A 124 7.77 -6.18 -17.92
N LYS A 125 7.57 -5.05 -17.25
CA LYS A 125 6.25 -4.66 -16.70
C LYS A 125 5.20 -4.57 -17.80
N ALA A 126 5.53 -3.96 -18.94
CA ALA A 126 4.63 -3.85 -20.08
C ALA A 126 4.23 -5.23 -20.64
N GLU A 127 5.18 -6.15 -20.76
CA GLU A 127 4.91 -7.53 -21.20
C GLU A 127 4.06 -8.32 -20.19
N LEU A 128 4.43 -8.24 -18.91
CA LEU A 128 3.77 -8.97 -17.84
C LEU A 128 2.36 -8.46 -17.56
N SER A 129 2.03 -7.21 -17.92
CA SER A 129 0.68 -6.63 -17.76
C SER A 129 -0.42 -7.46 -18.42
N LYS A 130 -0.06 -8.23 -19.47
CA LYS A 130 -0.93 -9.15 -20.21
C LYS A 130 -1.27 -10.42 -19.42
N LYS A 131 -0.48 -10.78 -18.41
CA LYS A 131 -0.69 -11.98 -17.59
C LYS A 131 -1.73 -11.74 -16.50
N SER A 132 -2.38 -12.82 -16.06
CA SER A 132 -3.36 -12.77 -14.97
C SER A 132 -2.67 -12.68 -13.60
N VAL A 133 -3.41 -12.22 -12.59
CA VAL A 133 -2.94 -12.17 -11.19
C VAL A 133 -2.51 -13.56 -10.70
N ALA A 134 -3.26 -14.60 -11.04
CA ALA A 134 -2.93 -15.97 -10.68
C ALA A 134 -1.60 -16.43 -11.31
N ALA A 135 -1.38 -16.14 -12.60
CA ALA A 135 -0.13 -16.48 -13.27
C ALA A 135 1.07 -15.75 -12.65
N LEU A 136 0.91 -14.47 -12.29
CA LEU A 136 1.92 -13.69 -11.58
C LEU A 136 2.23 -14.27 -10.20
N GLY A 137 1.19 -14.65 -9.45
CA GLY A 137 1.34 -15.30 -8.15
C GLY A 137 2.10 -16.63 -8.24
N CYS A 138 1.81 -17.46 -9.26
CA CYS A 138 2.54 -18.72 -9.47
C CYS A 138 4.02 -18.49 -9.80
N MET A 139 4.32 -17.52 -10.67
CA MET A 139 5.70 -17.14 -11.00
C MET A 139 6.50 -16.69 -9.78
N LEU A 140 5.90 -15.87 -8.91
CA LEU A 140 6.54 -15.44 -7.66
C LEU A 140 6.74 -16.60 -6.68
N HIS A 141 5.74 -17.47 -6.55
CA HIS A 141 5.80 -18.61 -5.65
C HIS A 141 6.94 -19.58 -6.01
N LYS A 142 7.13 -19.89 -7.31
CA LYS A 142 8.25 -20.74 -7.77
C LYS A 142 9.61 -20.16 -7.37
N ASN A 143 9.74 -18.84 -7.38
CA ASN A 143 10.96 -18.13 -7.00
C ASN A 143 11.06 -17.82 -5.49
N GLY A 144 10.13 -18.34 -4.67
CA GLY A 144 10.11 -18.13 -3.21
C GLY A 144 9.76 -16.70 -2.79
N LEU A 145 9.15 -15.91 -3.67
CA LEU A 145 8.76 -14.53 -3.41
C LEU A 145 7.30 -14.41 -2.94
N PRO A 146 6.94 -13.33 -2.20
CA PRO A 146 5.58 -13.11 -1.75
C PRO A 146 4.58 -12.98 -2.91
N LYS A 147 3.54 -13.82 -2.91
CA LYS A 147 2.48 -13.88 -3.94
C LYS A 147 1.23 -13.06 -3.62
N SER A 148 1.21 -12.34 -2.49
CA SER A 148 0.09 -11.50 -2.05
C SER A 148 0.25 -10.06 -2.55
N GLY A 149 -0.87 -9.35 -2.71
CA GLY A 149 -0.91 -7.94 -3.11
C GLY A 149 -1.76 -7.68 -4.35
N ARG A 150 -1.77 -6.42 -4.79
CA ARG A 150 -2.48 -5.99 -6.00
C ARG A 150 -1.73 -6.44 -7.26
N LYS A 151 -2.41 -6.44 -8.41
CA LYS A 151 -1.81 -6.86 -9.68
C LYS A 151 -0.54 -6.06 -9.99
N GLU A 152 -0.59 -4.75 -9.80
CA GLU A 152 0.51 -3.82 -10.05
C GLU A 152 1.75 -4.15 -9.20
N GLU A 153 1.56 -4.49 -7.93
CA GLU A 153 2.64 -4.90 -7.04
C GLU A 153 3.26 -6.24 -7.46
N LEU A 154 2.43 -7.20 -7.88
CA LEU A 154 2.93 -8.48 -8.37
C LEU A 154 3.72 -8.32 -9.67
N LEU A 155 3.22 -7.49 -10.59
CA LEU A 155 3.92 -7.14 -11.84
C LEU A 155 5.30 -6.54 -11.55
N GLU A 156 5.35 -5.60 -10.63
CA GLU A 156 6.58 -4.94 -10.25
C GLU A 156 7.60 -5.90 -9.63
N ARG A 157 7.17 -6.78 -8.73
CA ARG A 157 8.06 -7.80 -8.12
C ARG A 157 8.58 -8.79 -9.15
N VAL A 158 7.72 -9.26 -10.07
CA VAL A 158 8.15 -10.19 -11.13
C VAL A 158 9.12 -9.51 -12.08
N ALA A 159 8.83 -8.27 -12.52
CA ALA A 159 9.68 -7.53 -13.44
C ALA A 159 11.05 -7.23 -12.82
N GLU A 160 11.09 -6.76 -11.57
CA GLU A 160 12.34 -6.50 -10.86
C GLU A 160 13.17 -7.78 -10.67
N ALA A 161 12.53 -8.87 -10.24
CA ALA A 161 13.21 -10.14 -10.04
C ALA A 161 13.68 -10.78 -11.35
N LYS A 162 13.00 -10.55 -12.47
CA LYS A 162 13.45 -10.97 -13.81
C LYS A 162 14.62 -10.12 -14.31
N ALA A 163 14.58 -8.81 -14.15
CA ALA A 163 15.60 -7.89 -14.65
C ALA A 163 16.90 -7.97 -13.85
N LEU A 164 16.80 -8.03 -12.52
CA LEU A 164 17.94 -7.95 -11.60
C LEU A 164 18.35 -9.30 -11.02
N GLY A 165 17.47 -10.30 -11.12
CA GLY A 165 17.55 -11.53 -10.36
C GLY A 165 16.75 -11.49 -9.06
N VAL A 166 16.44 -12.67 -8.56
CA VAL A 166 15.66 -12.90 -7.34
C VAL A 166 16.52 -12.53 -6.13
N PRO A 167 16.02 -11.70 -5.18
CA PRO A 167 16.72 -11.42 -3.94
C PRO A 167 17.19 -12.69 -3.22
N PRO A 168 18.37 -12.69 -2.59
CA PRO A 168 18.83 -13.85 -1.85
C PRO A 168 17.96 -14.13 -0.61
N VAL A 169 18.10 -15.33 -0.08
CA VAL A 169 17.58 -15.67 1.25
C VAL A 169 18.43 -14.92 2.28
N CYS A 170 17.79 -14.47 3.37
CA CYS A 170 18.47 -13.79 4.45
C CYS A 170 19.48 -14.75 5.12
N PRO A 171 20.79 -14.44 5.14
CA PRO A 171 21.81 -15.31 5.74
C PRO A 171 21.72 -15.41 7.26
N THR A 172 20.94 -14.52 7.89
CA THR A 172 20.80 -14.44 9.35
C THR A 172 19.64 -15.29 9.87
N CYS A 173 18.60 -15.49 9.07
CA CYS A 173 17.43 -16.26 9.50
C CYS A 173 17.06 -17.43 8.60
N ASP A 174 17.62 -17.51 7.39
CA ASP A 174 17.39 -18.55 6.37
C ASP A 174 15.93 -18.82 5.97
N LYS A 175 14.99 -18.01 6.49
CA LYS A 175 13.54 -18.23 6.37
C LYS A 175 12.86 -17.27 5.40
N ALA A 176 13.47 -16.12 5.12
CA ALA A 176 12.85 -15.07 4.33
C ALA A 176 13.75 -14.58 3.21
N LYS A 177 13.16 -14.30 2.05
CA LYS A 177 13.81 -13.56 0.96
C LYS A 177 13.98 -12.10 1.37
N LEU A 178 15.15 -11.53 1.07
CA LEU A 178 15.42 -10.13 1.37
C LEU A 178 14.60 -9.19 0.48
N ARG A 179 14.27 -8.01 1.01
CA ARG A 179 13.63 -6.92 0.28
C ARG A 179 14.71 -5.91 -0.14
N PHE A 180 14.75 -5.58 -1.42
CA PHE A 180 15.65 -4.59 -1.97
C PHE A 180 15.03 -3.18 -1.93
N SER A 181 15.81 -2.19 -1.51
CA SER A 181 15.45 -0.77 -1.56
C SER A 181 15.98 -0.14 -2.84
N ARG A 182 15.09 0.39 -3.69
CA ARG A 182 15.50 1.09 -4.93
C ARG A 182 16.17 2.43 -4.68
N VAL A 183 15.97 2.99 -3.49
CA VAL A 183 16.51 4.30 -3.10
C VAL A 183 17.93 4.12 -2.58
N SER A 184 18.10 3.30 -1.54
CA SER A 184 19.39 3.12 -0.87
C SER A 184 20.27 2.04 -1.51
N GLY A 185 19.69 1.10 -2.27
CA GLY A 185 20.43 -0.03 -2.83
C GLY A 185 20.66 -1.18 -1.85
N ASP A 186 20.16 -1.06 -0.62
CA ASP A 186 20.39 -2.06 0.42
C ASP A 186 19.32 -3.16 0.45
N PHE A 187 19.68 -4.28 1.08
CA PHE A 187 18.78 -5.37 1.39
C PHE A 187 18.34 -5.32 2.85
N SER A 188 17.04 -5.46 3.08
CA SER A 188 16.43 -5.56 4.41
C SER A 188 15.67 -6.87 4.56
N CYS A 189 15.76 -7.50 5.72
CA CYS A 189 14.98 -8.70 6.00
C CYS A 189 13.58 -8.31 6.50
N PRO A 190 12.49 -8.82 5.88
CA PRO A 190 11.14 -8.54 6.36
C PRO A 190 10.82 -9.24 7.70
N GLY A 191 11.66 -10.16 8.16
CA GLY A 191 11.37 -11.07 9.26
C GLY A 191 10.69 -12.35 8.78
N PHE A 192 10.27 -13.19 9.72
CA PHE A 192 9.60 -14.45 9.43
C PHE A 192 8.52 -14.74 10.47
N PHE A 193 7.50 -15.51 10.08
CA PHE A 193 6.55 -16.07 11.03
C PHE A 193 7.18 -17.28 11.72
N ASP A 194 7.23 -17.26 13.05
CA ASP A 194 7.78 -18.35 13.84
C ASP A 194 6.61 -19.21 14.34
N ASP A 195 6.50 -20.43 13.81
CA ASP A 195 5.37 -21.33 14.08
C ASP A 195 5.32 -21.79 15.54
N GLU A 196 6.47 -21.97 16.18
CA GLU A 196 6.57 -22.37 17.58
C GLU A 196 6.08 -21.25 18.51
N ALA A 197 6.59 -20.03 18.27
CA ALA A 197 6.22 -18.85 19.01
C ALA A 197 4.87 -18.25 18.57
N LYS A 198 4.24 -18.79 17.51
CA LYS A 198 3.01 -18.33 16.84
C LYS A 198 2.98 -16.81 16.62
N ARG A 199 4.12 -16.21 16.31
CA ARG A 199 4.26 -14.76 16.13
C ARG A 199 5.29 -14.43 15.07
N HIS A 200 5.12 -13.26 14.46
CA HIS A 200 6.11 -12.73 13.53
C HIS A 200 7.35 -12.24 14.29
N LYS A 201 8.52 -12.84 14.03
CA LYS A 201 9.81 -12.44 14.59
C LYS A 201 10.52 -11.49 13.63
N ARG A 202 10.95 -10.34 14.16
CA ARG A 202 11.80 -9.40 13.42
C ARG A 202 13.22 -9.97 13.36
N CYS A 203 13.78 -9.99 12.16
CA CYS A 203 15.20 -10.32 11.95
C CYS A 203 15.99 -9.01 11.84
N LYS A 204 17.23 -8.99 12.36
CA LYS A 204 18.14 -7.84 12.22
C LYS A 204 18.60 -7.62 10.78
N GLY A 205 18.39 -8.60 9.90
CA GLY A 205 18.83 -8.55 8.51
C GLY A 205 20.25 -9.09 8.33
N PRO A 206 20.76 -9.05 7.08
CA PRO A 206 22.14 -9.41 6.79
C PRO A 206 23.12 -8.44 7.49
N SER A 207 24.32 -8.90 7.84
CA SER A 207 25.39 -8.00 8.27
C SER A 207 25.89 -7.17 7.08
N ALA A 208 26.56 -6.04 7.36
CA ALA A 208 27.06 -5.15 6.31
C ALA A 208 28.11 -5.84 5.40
N GLU A 209 28.79 -6.86 5.92
CA GLU A 209 29.84 -7.62 5.23
C GLU A 209 29.29 -8.85 4.48
N ALA A 210 28.00 -9.15 4.61
CA ALA A 210 27.41 -10.33 3.97
C ALA A 210 27.43 -10.18 2.44
N MET A 211 27.99 -11.17 1.74
CA MET A 211 28.00 -11.21 0.28
C MET A 211 26.60 -11.61 -0.22
N LEU A 212 25.79 -10.61 -0.58
CA LEU A 212 24.41 -10.80 -1.04
C LEU A 212 24.34 -10.89 -2.56
N VAL A 213 24.32 -12.11 -3.08
CA VAL A 213 24.20 -12.37 -4.52
C VAL A 213 22.76 -12.71 -4.88
N ARG A 214 22.19 -12.01 -5.87
CA ARG A 214 20.86 -12.36 -6.41
C ARG A 214 20.93 -13.68 -7.17
N THR A 215 19.93 -14.53 -6.95
CA THR A 215 19.80 -15.80 -7.68
C THR A 215 19.11 -15.58 -9.02
N CYS A 216 19.41 -16.42 -10.02
CA CYS A 216 18.75 -16.34 -11.32
C CYS A 216 17.23 -16.55 -11.21
N TRP A 217 16.47 -15.84 -12.04
CA TRP A 217 15.03 -16.05 -12.16
C TRP A 217 14.72 -17.41 -12.78
N GLN A 218 13.78 -18.15 -12.19
CA GLN A 218 13.30 -19.43 -12.72
C GLN A 218 12.01 -19.23 -13.52
N GLU A 219 12.03 -19.60 -14.79
CA GLU A 219 10.84 -19.58 -15.66
C GLU A 219 9.87 -20.72 -15.34
N MET A 220 8.59 -20.50 -15.65
CA MET A 220 7.57 -21.53 -15.53
C MET A 220 7.73 -22.52 -16.70
N GLY A 221 8.00 -23.80 -16.40
CA GLY A 221 8.17 -24.85 -17.40
C GLY A 221 9.62 -25.31 -17.66
N ALA A 222 10.61 -24.69 -17.01
CA ALA A 222 11.96 -25.23 -16.85
C ALA A 222 12.05 -26.11 -15.58
#